data_AF-A0A533RUQ6-F1
#
_entry.id   AF-A0A533RUQ6-F1
#
_cell.length_a   1.000
_cell.length_b   1.000
_cell.length_c   1.000
_cell.angle_alpha   90.00
_cell.angle_beta   90.00
_cell.angle_gamma   90.00
#
_symmetry.space_group_name_H-M   'P 1'
#
loop_
_entity.id
_entity.type
_entity.pdbx_description
1 polymer ?
#
loop_
_entity_poly.entity_id
_entity_poly.type
_entity_poly.pdbx_seq_one_letter_code
_entity_poly.pdbx_strand_id
1 'polypeptide(L)' 'RAAAMARHNPWLIPRNHQMEAALDAAEQGDLAPFHRLLGALAEPYREQSRYADLAEPAPREFMRTFQTFCGT' A
#
# COMPACT_ATOMS: atom_id res chain seq x y z
N ARG A 1 26.80 2.42 -0.80
CA ARG A 1 25.95 1.22 -0.50
C ARG A 1 24.49 1.59 -0.29
N ALA A 2 24.15 2.46 0.69
CA ALA A 2 22.76 2.86 0.95
C ALA A 2 22.02 3.46 -0.27
N ALA A 3 22.66 4.37 -1.00
CA ALA A 3 22.07 4.98 -2.21
C ALA A 3 21.76 3.96 -3.33
N ALA A 4 22.51 2.87 -3.43
CA ALA A 4 22.22 1.80 -4.39
C ALA A 4 21.01 0.98 -3.94
N MET A 5 20.90 0.66 -2.64
CA MET A 5 19.76 -0.07 -2.09
C MET A 5 18.45 0.71 -2.24
N ALA A 6 18.46 2.03 -2.00
CA ALA A 6 17.27 2.88 -2.13
C ALA A 6 16.67 2.91 -3.55
N ARG A 7 17.48 2.66 -4.59
CA ARG A 7 17.02 2.61 -5.99
C ARG A 7 16.33 1.30 -6.36
N HIS A 8 16.47 0.26 -5.54
CA HIS A 8 15.97 -1.08 -5.82
C HIS A 8 14.96 -1.57 -4.77
N ASN A 9 15.02 -1.01 -3.56
CA ASN A 9 14.11 -1.32 -2.47
C ASN A 9 13.07 -0.20 -2.40
N PRO A 10 11.83 -0.44 -2.85
CA PRO A 10 10.79 0.57 -2.74
C PRO A 10 10.55 0.90 -1.26
N TRP A 11 10.33 2.17 -0.98
CA TRP A 11 9.89 2.65 0.31
C TRP A 11 8.44 2.24 0.59
N LEU A 12 7.60 2.18 -0.45
CA LEU A 12 6.19 1.82 -0.37
C LEU A 12 5.83 0.65 -1.29
N ILE A 13 5.05 -0.30 -0.78
CA ILE A 13 4.49 -1.42 -1.53
C ILE A 13 2.96 -1.44 -1.38
N PRO A 14 2.20 -1.97 -2.35
CA PRO A 14 0.75 -2.09 -2.24
C PRO A 14 0.39 -3.18 -1.23
N ARG A 15 0.35 -2.84 0.06
CA ARG A 15 0.00 -3.79 1.13
C ARG A 15 -1.47 -4.17 1.02
N ASN A 16 -1.77 -5.45 1.21
CA ASN A 16 -3.13 -5.98 1.05
C ASN A 16 -4.20 -5.22 1.85
N HIS A 17 -3.94 -4.85 3.11
CA HIS A 17 -4.91 -4.09 3.91
C HIS A 17 -5.21 -2.68 3.36
N GLN A 18 -4.23 -2.04 2.71
CA GLN A 18 -4.42 -0.74 2.07
C GLN A 18 -5.19 -0.89 0.75
N MET A 19 -4.96 -1.99 0.03
CA MET A 19 -5.73 -2.33 -1.16
C MET A 19 -7.19 -2.66 -0.81
N GLU A 20 -7.40 -3.49 0.22
CA GLU A 20 -8.74 -3.86 0.70
C GLU A 20 -9.54 -2.61 1.10
N ALA A 21 -8.95 -1.73 1.92
CA ALA A 21 -9.60 -0.48 2.32
C ALA A 21 -9.93 0.44 1.13
N ALA A 22 -9.10 0.45 0.09
CA ALA A 22 -9.38 1.22 -1.11
C ALA A 22 -10.50 0.60 -1.98
N LEU A 23 -10.59 -0.72 -2.02
CA LEU A 23 -11.67 -1.45 -2.70
C LEU A 23 -13.01 -1.27 -1.95
N ASP A 24 -13.02 -1.45 -0.64
CA ASP A 24 -14.22 -1.28 0.20
C ASP A 24 -14.83 0.12 0.07
N ALA A 25 -13.99 1.15 0.01
CA ALA A 25 -14.42 2.53 -0.20
C ALA A 25 -14.96 2.74 -1.62
N ALA A 26 -14.29 2.17 -2.63
CA ALA A 26 -14.72 2.25 -4.02
C ALA A 26 -16.07 1.57 -4.26
N GLU A 27 -16.34 0.44 -3.60
CA GLU A 27 -17.65 -0.23 -3.63
C GLU A 27 -18.78 0.64 -3.07
N GLN A 28 -18.44 1.55 -2.13
CA GLN A 28 -19.37 2.55 -1.58
C GLN A 28 -19.43 3.84 -2.41
N GLY A 29 -18.71 3.90 -3.53
CA GLY A 29 -18.65 5.05 -4.44
C GLY A 29 -17.57 6.08 -4.12
N ASP A 30 -16.71 5.84 -3.14
CA ASP A 30 -15.58 6.72 -2.80
C ASP A 30 -14.26 6.22 -3.41
N LEU A 31 -13.82 6.88 -4.49
CA LEU A 31 -12.56 6.59 -5.17
C LEU A 31 -11.35 7.36 -4.59
N ALA A 32 -11.53 8.22 -3.59
CA ALA A 32 -10.43 9.00 -3.04
C ALA A 32 -9.31 8.13 -2.44
N PRO A 33 -9.59 7.05 -1.69
CA PRO A 33 -8.54 6.15 -1.19
C PRO A 33 -7.77 5.44 -2.30
N PHE A 34 -8.47 5.02 -3.36
CA PHE A 34 -7.84 4.41 -4.55
C PHE A 34 -6.88 5.39 -5.23
N HIS A 35 -7.32 6.61 -5.51
CA HIS A 35 -6.47 7.62 -6.15
C HIS A 35 -5.28 8.04 -5.26
N ARG A 36 -5.49 8.09 -3.94
CA ARG A 36 -4.41 8.33 -2.97
C ARG A 36 -3.35 7.22 -3.04
N LEU A 37 -3.77 5.96 -3.02
CA LEU A 37 -2.87 4.80 -3.10
C LEU A 37 -2.14 4.76 -4.44
N LEU A 38 -2.84 4.99 -5.56
CA LEU A 38 -2.24 5.05 -6.89
C LEU A 38 -1.20 6.17 -6.98
N GLY A 39 -1.49 7.36 -6.45
CA GLY A 39 -0.54 8.47 -6.41
C GLY A 39 0.71 8.17 -5.57
N ALA A 40 0.57 7.43 -4.48
CA ALA A 40 1.72 6.99 -3.67
C ALA A 40 2.59 5.97 -4.41
N LEU A 41 1.97 5.05 -5.15
CA LEU A 41 2.64 3.99 -5.91
C LEU A 41 3.31 4.46 -7.20
N ALA A 42 3.04 5.69 -7.65
CA ALA A 42 3.68 6.26 -8.85
C ALA A 42 5.19 6.55 -8.63
N GLU A 43 5.60 6.87 -7.40
CA GLU A 43 6.99 7.11 -7.01
C GLU A 43 7.38 6.26 -5.77
N PRO A 44 7.35 4.91 -5.86
CA PRO A 44 7.39 4.04 -4.68
C PRO A 44 8.78 3.98 -4.03
N TYR A 45 9.83 4.43 -4.73
CA TYR A 45 11.21 4.51 -4.23
C TYR A 45 11.51 5.83 -3.52
N ARG A 46 10.62 6.81 -3.61
CA ARG A 46 10.78 8.12 -2.99
C ARG A 46 9.99 8.17 -1.69
N GLU A 47 10.69 8.46 -0.60
CA GLU A 47 10.04 8.73 0.68
C GLU A 47 9.23 10.03 0.61
N GLN A 48 7.94 9.91 0.94
CA GLN A 48 6.99 11.02 0.89
C GLN A 48 6.17 11.00 2.18
N SER A 49 6.49 11.92 3.10
CA SER A 49 5.90 11.96 4.45
C SER A 49 4.37 11.97 4.47
N ARG A 50 3.72 12.54 3.44
CA ARG A 50 2.25 12.53 3.29
C ARG A 50 1.62 11.13 3.08
N TYR A 51 2.43 10.13 2.76
CA TYR A 51 2.03 8.74 2.57
C TYR A 51 2.64 7.80 3.62
N ALA A 52 3.21 8.34 4.71
CA ALA A 52 3.88 7.52 5.72
C ALA A 52 2.93 6.48 6.34
N ASP A 53 1.64 6.81 6.46
CA ASP A 53 0.58 5.91 6.90
C ASP A 53 0.42 4.67 6.01
N LEU A 54 0.69 4.79 4.71
CA LEU A 54 0.59 3.68 3.75
C LEU A 54 1.79 2.71 3.82
N ALA A 55 2.89 3.12 4.46
CA ALA A 55 4.09 2.29 4.63
C ALA A 55 3.98 1.35 5.84
N GLU A 56 3.10 1.66 6.80
CA GLU A 56 2.90 0.92 8.04
C GLU A 56 2.46 -0.53 7.78
N PRO A 57 2.85 -1.49 8.65
CA PRO A 57 2.41 -2.87 8.54
C PRO A 57 0.90 -2.97 8.79
N ALA A 58 0.30 -4.04 8.26
CA ALA A 58 -1.11 -4.33 8.53
C ALA A 58 -1.34 -4.52 10.04
N PRO A 59 -2.50 -4.08 10.57
CA PRO A 59 -2.90 -4.41 11.93
C PRO A 59 -2.97 -5.93 12.15
N ARG A 60 -2.72 -6.38 13.38
CA ARG A 60 -2.63 -7.82 13.70
C ARG A 60 -3.94 -8.55 13.44
N GLU A 61 -5.06 -7.89 13.68
CA GLU A 61 -6.41 -8.39 13.44
C GLU A 61 -6.65 -8.70 11.95
N PHE A 62 -6.22 -7.81 11.06
CA PHE A 62 -6.31 -8.03 9.61
C PHE A 62 -5.50 -9.25 9.20
N MET A 63 -4.27 -9.36 9.71
CA MET A 63 -3.38 -10.48 9.40
C MET A 63 -3.94 -11.85 9.83
N ARG A 64 -4.84 -11.91 10.82
CA ARG A 64 -5.42 -13.16 11.32
C ARG A 64 -6.54 -13.69 10.43
N THR A 65 -7.19 -12.82 9.67
CA THR A 65 -8.38 -13.15 8.86
C THR A 65 -8.12 -13.09 7.37
N PHE A 66 -7.12 -12.33 6.94
CA PHE A 66 -6.85 -12.11 5.52
C PHE A 66 -6.35 -13.39 4.84
N GLN A 67 -7.00 -13.77 3.74
CA GLN A 67 -6.67 -14.93 2.93
C GLN A 67 -6.25 -14.50 1.54
N THR A 68 -5.04 -14.89 1.14
CA THR A 68 -4.54 -14.67 -0.22
C THR A 68 -4.81 -15.89 -1.08
N PHE A 69 -5.36 -15.68 -2.27
CA PHE A 69 -5.44 -16.70 -3.31
C PHE A 69 -4.38 -16.43 -4.38
N CYS A 70 -3.11 -16.61 -4.02
CA CYS A 70 -2.00 -16.55 -4.98
C CYS A 70 -1.85 -17.91 -5.66
N GLY A 71 -2.84 -18.29 -6.47
CA GLY A 71 -2.91 -19.61 -7.10
C GLY A 71 -3.26 -19.51 -8.58
N THR A 72 -2.34 -18.93 -9.36
CA THR A 72 -2.26 -19.06 -10.83
C THR A 72 -0.80 -19.13 -11.23
#